data_AF-A0A3D4IF53-F1
#
_entry.id   AF-A0A3D4IF53-F1
#
_cell.length_a   1.000
_cell.length_b   1.000
_cell.length_c   1.000
_cell.angle_alpha   90.00
_cell.angle_beta   90.00
_cell.angle_gamma   90.00
#
_symmetry.space_group_name_H-M   'P 1'
#
loop_
_entity.id
_entity.type
_entity.pdbx_description
1 polymer ?
#
loop_
_entity_poly.entity_id
_entity_poly.type
_entity_poly.pdbx_seq_one_letter_code
_entity_poly.pdbx_strand_id
1 'polypeptide(L)'
;MEPYLGEVRIFAGNFAPRGWAICDGSLLPINQNQALFSLLGPRYGGDGSSTFALPDFRSRVPMHVGGNYTVGQRVGNANLDLRPNNLPAHSHTIQQPGSTQLG
;
A
#
# COMPACT_ATOMS: atom_id res chain seq x y z
N MET A 1 -1.98 20.88 14.11
CA MET A 1 -2.29 19.51 14.56
C MET A 1 -0.98 18.79 14.74
N GLU A 2 -0.69 18.36 15.97
CA GLU A 2 0.50 17.56 16.27
C GLU A 2 0.29 16.13 15.75
N PRO A 3 1.28 15.52 15.09
CA PRO A 3 1.15 14.16 14.59
C PRO A 3 1.13 13.15 15.73
N TYR A 4 0.40 12.05 15.52
CA TYR A 4 0.42 10.92 16.46
C TYR A 4 1.59 9.98 16.14
N LEU A 5 2.16 9.35 17.18
CA LEU A 5 3.18 8.33 16.98
C LEU A 5 2.60 7.14 16.21
N GLY A 6 3.29 6.71 15.15
CA GLY A 6 2.81 5.64 14.26
C GLY A 6 1.86 6.11 13.16
N GLU A 7 1.59 7.42 13.05
CA GLU A 7 0.83 7.98 11.94
C GLU A 7 1.59 7.83 10.61
N VAL A 8 0.85 7.49 9.55
CA VAL A 8 1.37 7.41 8.18
C VAL A 8 0.83 8.58 7.39
N ARG A 9 1.71 9.33 6.70
CA ARG A 9 1.33 10.43 5.82
C ARG A 9 1.98 10.31 4.46
N ILE A 10 1.24 10.68 3.41
CA ILE A 10 1.81 10.89 2.08
C ILE A 10 2.63 12.17 2.14
N PHE A 11 3.86 12.11 1.66
CA PHE A 11 4.81 13.22 1.70
C PHE A 11 5.42 13.43 0.31
N ALA A 12 5.48 14.69 -0.13
CA ALA A 12 5.97 15.05 -1.46
C ALA A 12 7.49 15.25 -1.55
N GLY A 13 8.19 15.30 -0.41
CA GLY A 13 9.65 15.45 -0.38
C GLY A 13 10.40 14.11 -0.44
N ASN A 14 11.71 14.17 -0.69
CA ASN A 14 12.58 13.00 -0.85
C ASN A 14 13.42 12.66 0.39
N PHE A 15 13.01 13.12 1.58
CA PHE A 15 13.68 12.84 2.85
C PHE A 15 12.65 12.70 3.97
N ALA A 16 12.99 12.02 5.06
CA ALA A 16 12.15 12.01 6.25
C ALA A 16 12.40 13.27 7.09
N PRO A 17 11.37 14.10 7.38
CA PRO A 17 11.50 15.18 8.34
C PRO A 17 11.89 14.66 9.73
N ARG A 18 12.40 15.53 10.61
CA ARG A 18 12.77 15.14 11.97
C ARG A 18 11.56 14.53 12.70
N GLY A 19 11.77 13.37 13.34
CA GLY A 19 10.72 12.63 14.04
C GLY A 19 9.87 11.72 13.14
N TRP A 20 10.19 11.67 11.84
CA TRP A 20 9.57 10.76 10.88
C TRP A 20 10.60 9.78 10.32
N ALA A 21 10.10 8.69 9.75
CA ALA A 21 10.89 7.73 8.99
C ALA A 21 10.17 7.41 7.68
N ILE A 22 10.93 7.07 6.64
CA ILE A 22 10.35 6.65 5.36
C ILE A 22 9.75 5.24 5.53
N CYS A 23 8.56 5.01 5.00
CA CYS A 23 7.94 3.69 4.95
C CYS A 23 8.51 2.87 3.78
N ASP A 24 9.75 2.41 3.92
CA ASP A 24 10.51 1.65 2.90
C ASP A 24 10.90 0.22 3.36
N GLY A 25 10.36 -0.24 4.49
CA GLY A 25 10.70 -1.55 5.05
C GLY A 25 11.98 -1.58 5.88
N SER A 26 12.57 -0.43 6.20
CA SER A 26 13.77 -0.34 7.04
C SER A 26 13.59 -1.05 8.39
N LEU A 27 14.64 -1.76 8.82
CA LEU A 27 14.73 -2.35 10.15
C LEU A 27 15.18 -1.30 11.17
N LEU A 28 14.41 -1.15 12.24
CA LEU A 28 14.74 -0.28 13.36
C LEU A 28 15.02 -1.10 14.62
N PRO A 29 15.99 -0.67 15.45
CA PRO A 29 16.28 -1.33 16.69
C PRO A 29 15.21 -1.00 17.75
N ILE A 30 14.69 -2.03 18.41
CA ILE A 30 13.59 -1.91 19.39
C ILE A 30 14.00 -1.07 20.60
N ASN A 31 15.25 -1.22 21.06
CA ASN A 31 15.77 -0.50 22.23
C ASN A 31 15.69 1.04 22.10
N GLN A 32 15.78 1.57 20.88
CA GLN A 32 15.70 3.01 20.61
C GLN A 32 14.28 3.47 20.23
N ASN A 33 13.38 2.54 19.91
CA ASN A 33 12.06 2.84 19.34
C ASN A 33 10.93 2.07 20.04
N GLN A 34 11.06 1.87 21.36
CA GLN A 34 10.15 1.04 22.15
C GLN A 34 8.68 1.45 22.00
N ALA A 35 8.38 2.75 22.08
CA ALA A 35 7.02 3.26 21.94
C ALA A 35 6.41 2.97 20.56
N LEU A 36 7.22 3.09 19.48
CA LEU A 36 6.76 2.77 18.13
C LEU A 36 6.59 1.25 17.96
N PHE A 37 7.49 0.45 18.52
CA PHE A 37 7.37 -1.01 18.53
C PHE A 37 6.13 -1.49 19.27
N SER A 38 5.76 -0.88 20.40
CA SER A 38 4.51 -1.22 21.12
C SER A 38 3.26 -1.03 20.26
N LEU A 39 3.29 -0.13 19.27
CA LEU A 39 2.20 0.07 18.33
C LEU A 39 2.28 -0.90 17.14
N LEU A 40 3.43 -0.97 16.46
CA LEU A 40 3.60 -1.71 15.20
C LEU A 40 3.85 -3.20 15.39
N GLY A 41 4.55 -3.58 16.47
CA GLY A 41 5.04 -4.93 16.69
C GLY A 41 5.94 -5.43 15.54
N PRO A 42 6.14 -6.75 15.43
CA PRO A 42 6.92 -7.35 14.35
C PRO A 42 6.14 -7.54 13.03
N ARG A 43 4.97 -6.89 12.88
CA ARG A 43 4.00 -7.19 11.79
C ARG A 43 4.54 -6.95 10.38
N TYR A 44 5.53 -6.07 10.24
CA TYR A 44 6.13 -5.72 8.95
C TYR A 44 7.48 -6.39 8.71
N GLY A 45 7.99 -7.19 9.66
CA GLY A 45 9.28 -7.85 9.61
C GLY A 45 10.19 -7.54 10.81
N GLY A 46 11.44 -7.97 10.71
CA GLY A 46 12.39 -7.99 11.84
C GLY A 46 12.32 -9.29 12.64
N ASP A 47 13.15 -9.38 13.67
CA ASP A 47 13.20 -10.56 14.56
C ASP A 47 12.22 -10.46 15.75
N GLY A 48 11.57 -9.31 15.93
CA GLY A 48 10.63 -9.05 17.01
C GLY A 48 11.25 -9.00 18.41
N SER A 49 12.58 -9.10 18.50
CA SER A 49 13.33 -9.17 19.76
C SER A 49 14.37 -8.06 19.87
N SER A 50 15.19 -7.87 18.84
CA SER A 50 16.15 -6.78 18.74
C SER A 50 15.73 -5.70 17.73
N THR A 51 14.99 -6.09 16.70
CA THR A 51 14.58 -5.25 15.58
C THR A 51 13.13 -5.50 15.15
N PHE A 52 12.54 -4.48 14.54
CA PHE A 52 11.26 -4.56 13.84
C PHE A 52 11.35 -3.74 12.56
N ALA A 53 10.56 -4.10 11.55
CA ALA A 53 10.52 -3.34 10.31
C ALA A 53 9.42 -2.27 10.32
N LEU A 54 9.66 -1.20 9.58
CA LEU A 54 8.62 -0.26 9.16
C LEU A 54 7.76 -0.86 8.03
N PRO A 55 6.56 -0.32 7.76
CA PRO A 55 5.84 -0.63 6.53
C PRO A 55 6.68 -0.30 5.29
N ASP A 56 6.46 -1.00 4.18
CA ASP A 56 7.09 -0.73 2.89
C ASP A 56 6.02 -0.38 1.87
N PHE A 57 5.87 0.92 1.60
CA PHE A 57 4.91 1.49 0.64
C PHE A 57 5.53 1.86 -0.70
N ARG A 58 6.77 1.46 -0.97
CA ARG A 58 7.35 1.66 -2.30
C ARG A 58 6.55 0.84 -3.33
N SER A 59 6.00 1.53 -4.34
CA SER A 59 5.12 0.94 -5.35
C SER A 59 3.85 0.30 -4.78
N ARG A 60 3.36 0.78 -3.62
CA ARG A 60 2.16 0.28 -2.95
C ARG A 60 1.35 1.42 -2.36
N VAL A 61 0.05 1.22 -2.24
CA VAL A 61 -0.85 2.14 -1.55
C VAL A 61 -1.40 1.46 -0.28
N PRO A 62 -1.52 2.18 0.84
CA PRO A 62 -2.18 1.64 2.03
C PRO A 62 -3.67 1.47 1.76
N MET A 63 -4.26 0.41 2.32
CA MET A 63 -5.70 0.17 2.32
C MET A 63 -6.19 -0.14 3.72
N HIS A 64 -7.46 0.15 4.00
CA HIS A 64 -8.07 -0.18 5.29
C HIS A 64 -8.15 -1.69 5.47
N VAL A 65 -8.03 -2.15 6.71
CA VAL A 65 -8.21 -3.56 7.06
C VAL A 65 -9.68 -3.98 6.92
N GLY A 66 -9.94 -5.26 6.68
CA GLY A 66 -11.31 -5.75 6.60
C GLY A 66 -11.47 -6.97 5.71
N GLY A 67 -12.55 -7.72 5.92
CA GLY A 67 -12.78 -8.99 5.23
C GLY A 67 -11.63 -9.96 5.46
N ASN A 68 -10.91 -10.31 4.38
CA ASN A 68 -9.77 -11.22 4.40
C ASN A 68 -8.40 -10.51 4.51
N TYR A 69 -8.38 -9.19 4.73
CA TYR A 69 -7.15 -8.38 4.78
C TYR A 69 -6.78 -7.99 6.21
N THR A 70 -5.59 -8.39 6.64
CA THR A 70 -5.04 -8.08 7.98
C THR A 70 -3.94 -7.03 7.93
N VAL A 71 -3.67 -6.38 9.07
CA VAL A 71 -2.56 -5.41 9.20
C VAL A 71 -1.24 -6.09 8.86
N GLY A 72 -0.40 -5.44 8.04
CA GLY A 72 0.91 -5.97 7.65
C GLY A 72 0.88 -6.91 6.44
N GLN A 73 -0.30 -7.36 6.02
CA GLN A 73 -0.43 -8.20 4.83
C GLN A 73 -0.06 -7.41 3.57
N ARG A 74 0.79 -8.00 2.73
CA ARG A 74 1.15 -7.45 1.42
C ARG A 74 0.30 -8.11 0.35
N VAL A 75 -0.52 -7.33 -0.34
CA VAL A 75 -1.39 -7.80 -1.43
C VAL A 75 -1.18 -6.97 -2.69
N GLY A 76 -1.76 -7.45 -3.80
CA GLY A 76 -1.65 -6.80 -5.11
C GLY A 76 -0.29 -6.98 -5.77
N ASN A 77 -0.22 -6.56 -7.03
CA ASN A 77 0.98 -6.59 -7.87
C ASN A 77 1.25 -5.19 -8.39
N ALA A 78 2.50 -4.74 -8.29
CA ALA A 78 2.93 -3.45 -8.81
C ALA A 78 2.93 -3.40 -10.35
N ASN A 79 3.20 -4.54 -10.98
CA ASN A 79 3.16 -4.72 -12.43
C ASN A 79 2.22 -5.89 -12.75
N LEU A 80 1.17 -5.63 -13.52
CA LEU A 80 0.18 -6.61 -13.94
C LEU A 80 -0.28 -6.29 -15.36
N ASP A 81 -0.18 -7.26 -16.26
CA ASP A 81 -0.81 -7.15 -17.58
C ASP A 81 -2.34 -7.21 -17.42
N LEU A 82 -3.04 -6.17 -17.88
CA LEU A 82 -4.49 -6.11 -17.78
C LEU A 82 -5.14 -7.13 -18.71
N ARG A 83 -5.86 -8.08 -18.12
CA ARG A 83 -6.71 -9.04 -18.83
C ARG A 83 -8.18 -8.73 -18.54
N PRO A 84 -9.14 -9.22 -19.34
CA PRO A 84 -10.57 -9.03 -19.08
C PRO A 84 -10.99 -9.43 -17.65
N ASN A 85 -10.37 -10.46 -17.07
CA ASN A 85 -10.64 -10.89 -15.69
C ASN A 85 -10.14 -9.91 -14.61
N ASN A 86 -9.33 -8.91 -14.97
CA ASN A 86 -8.87 -7.85 -14.07
C ASN A 86 -9.72 -6.58 -14.19
N LEU A 87 -10.70 -6.56 -15.09
CA LEU A 87 -11.61 -5.45 -15.31
C LEU A 87 -13.02 -5.86 -14.90
N PRO A 88 -13.86 -4.91 -14.45
CA PRO A 88 -15.29 -5.15 -14.35
C PRO A 88 -15.87 -5.58 -15.71
N ALA A 89 -16.82 -6.51 -15.68
CA ALA A 89 -17.55 -6.91 -16.88
C ALA A 89 -18.24 -5.69 -17.49
N HIS A 90 -18.00 -5.46 -18.79
CA HIS A 90 -18.56 -4.34 -19.55
C HIS A 90 -18.92 -4.79 -20.96
N SER A 91 -19.80 -4.04 -21.63
CA SER A 91 -20.21 -4.28 -23.01
C SER A 91 -20.13 -2.99 -23.83
N HIS A 92 -19.96 -3.15 -25.14
CA HIS A 92 -19.98 -2.05 -26.10
C HIS A 92 -21.11 -2.28 -27.10
N THR A 93 -21.99 -1.30 -27.23
CA THR A 93 -22.99 -1.28 -28.30
C THR A 93 -22.36 -0.63 -29.53
N ILE A 94 -22.21 -1.39 -30.62
CA ILE A 94 -21.80 -0.81 -31.90
C ILE A 94 -23.06 -0.32 -32.61
N GLN A 95 -23.32 1.00 -32.58
CA GLN A 95 -24.27 1.61 -33.51
C GLN A 95 -23.55 1.88 -34.83
N GLN A 96 -23.80 1.06 -35.84
CA GLN A 96 -23.45 1.39 -37.21
C GLN A 96 -24.53 2.34 -37.75
N PRO A 97 -24.21 3.57 -38.19
CA PRO A 97 -25.14 4.39 -38.97
C PRO A 97 -25.52 3.58 -40.21
N GLY A 98 -26.83 3.35 -40.39
CA GLY A 98 -27.38 2.30 -41.25
C GLY A 98 -26.62 2.07 -42.55
N SER A 99 -26.15 0.83 -42.77
CA SER A 99 -25.80 0.39 -44.11
C SER A 99 -27.07 0.39 -44.93
N THR A 100 -27.25 1.40 -45.78
CA THR A 100 -28.21 1.35 -46.88
C THR A 100 -27.80 0.16 -47.75
N GLN A 101 -28.52 -0.96 -47.61
CA GLN A 101 -28.33 -2.09 -48.52
C GLN A 101 -28.88 -1.65 -49.88
N LEU A 102 -27.98 -1.24 -50.78
CA LEU A 102 -28.28 -1.09 -52.20
C LEU A 102 -27.97 -2.43 -52.87
N GLY A 103 -29.01 -3.07 -53.41
CA GLY A 103 -28.95 -4.35 -54.12
C GLY A 103 -30.18 -5.18 -53.84
#